data_AF-A0A7X8XIF4-F1
#
_entry.id   AF-A0A7X8XIF4-F1
#
_cell.length_a   1.000
_cell.length_b   1.000
_cell.length_c   1.000
_cell.angle_alpha   90.00
_cell.angle_beta   90.00
_cell.angle_gamma   90.00
#
_symmetry.space_group_name_H-M   'P 1'
#
loop_
_entity.id
_entity.type
_entity.pdbx_description
1 polymer ?
#
loop_
_entity_poly.entity_id
_entity_poly.type
_entity_poly.pdbx_seq_one_letter_code
_entity_poly.pdbx_strand_id
1 'polypeptide(L)'
;MEDKLKTTAGDIQPAAPEVITYNNYGKGVQVGHADTFSPTVNLIITGSNGQRSPASADYYNLFVGFDPFVSDHLLIPRDRVLTEYITLELKSRFATLDDVAIAEIKRLPSIIVEEYSKGSADGKNAVFAFVTDIRKQQNGVIAYFQRFFPIPVTVLVEKEYALGTANGFESFRTHWTIKNINLLQVLQDAGIKMWG
;
A
#
# COMPACT_ATOMS: atom_id res chain seq x y z
N MET A 1 18.70 13.94 72.35
CA MET A 1 19.11 14.68 71.14
C MET A 1 19.04 13.68 70.00
N GLU A 2 17.99 13.79 69.20
CA GLU A 2 17.72 12.90 68.07
C GLU A 2 18.40 13.49 66.83
N ASP A 3 19.25 12.69 66.19
CA ASP A 3 19.87 13.04 64.92
C ASP A 3 19.11 12.32 63.79
N LYS A 4 18.48 13.10 62.90
CA LYS A 4 17.77 12.61 61.72
C LYS A 4 18.56 12.98 60.46
N LEU A 5 19.43 12.09 60.03
CA LEU A 5 19.97 12.08 58.67
C LEU A 5 18.85 11.72 57.69
N LYS A 6 18.49 12.67 56.83
CA LYS A 6 17.57 12.47 55.70
C LYS A 6 18.37 12.47 54.41
N THR A 7 18.63 11.29 53.86
CA THR A 7 19.15 11.10 52.50
C THR A 7 18.01 11.35 51.51
N THR A 8 18.14 12.37 50.65
CA THR A 8 17.28 12.54 49.48
C THR A 8 17.96 11.85 48.30
N ALA A 9 17.40 10.72 47.86
CA ALA A 9 17.71 10.14 46.55
C ALA A 9 17.08 11.05 45.48
N GLY A 10 17.90 11.64 44.62
CA GLY A 10 17.44 12.31 43.41
C GLY A 10 17.29 11.27 42.30
N ASP A 11 16.05 11.02 41.88
CA ASP A 11 15.76 10.20 40.70
C ASP A 11 16.25 10.95 39.45
N ILE A 12 17.19 10.35 38.70
CA ILE A 12 17.53 10.80 37.35
C ILE A 12 16.54 10.12 36.40
N GLN A 13 15.51 10.85 35.99
CA GLN A 13 14.65 10.43 34.90
C GLN A 13 15.36 10.71 33.56
N PRO A 14 15.59 9.71 32.68
CA PRO A 14 16.18 9.96 31.38
C PRO A 14 15.26 10.88 30.57
N ALA A 15 15.83 11.96 30.03
CA ALA A 15 15.13 12.89 29.15
C ALA A 15 14.59 12.14 27.93
N ALA A 16 13.30 12.31 27.63
CA ALA A 16 12.72 11.80 26.40
C ALA A 16 13.41 12.49 25.20
N PRO A 17 13.77 11.75 24.13
CA PRO A 17 14.36 12.37 22.95
C PRO A 17 13.41 13.40 22.36
N GLU A 18 13.93 14.59 22.02
CA GLU A 18 13.16 15.60 21.30
C GLU A 18 12.81 15.09 19.90
N VAL A 19 11.53 14.88 19.63
CA VAL A 19 11.02 14.52 18.31
C VAL A 19 10.47 15.77 17.65
N ILE A 20 11.06 16.18 16.53
CA ILE A 20 10.59 17.33 15.75
C ILE A 20 9.87 16.81 14.49
N THR A 21 8.55 17.06 14.41
CA THR A 21 7.72 16.66 13.27
C THR A 21 7.58 17.81 12.27
N TYR A 22 7.95 17.57 11.01
CA TYR A 22 7.84 18.55 9.92
C TYR A 22 6.88 18.04 8.84
N ASN A 23 5.80 18.79 8.57
CA ASN A 23 4.86 18.51 7.48
C ASN A 23 5.15 19.44 6.29
N ASN A 24 5.79 18.92 5.24
CA ASN A 24 6.10 19.71 4.05
C ASN A 24 5.30 19.24 2.83
N TYR A 25 4.20 19.93 2.55
CA TYR A 25 3.44 19.75 1.32
C TYR A 25 4.19 20.38 0.14
N GLY A 26 4.84 19.56 -0.69
CA GLY A 26 5.38 19.97 -2.00
C GLY A 26 6.64 20.85 -1.97
N LYS A 27 7.30 21.01 -0.82
CA LYS A 27 8.60 21.68 -0.71
C LYS A 27 9.61 20.73 -0.06
N GLY A 28 10.78 20.55 -0.66
CA GLY A 28 11.83 19.71 -0.08
C GLY A 28 12.19 20.16 1.34
N VAL A 29 12.43 19.20 2.25
CA VAL A 29 12.98 19.46 3.58
C VAL A 29 14.50 19.27 3.49
N GLN A 30 15.29 20.26 3.92
CA GLN A 30 16.72 20.06 4.19
C GLN A 30 16.90 19.88 5.70
N VAL A 31 17.44 18.72 6.10
CA VAL A 31 17.77 18.42 7.50
C VAL A 31 19.28 18.54 7.66
N GLY A 32 19.73 19.55 8.41
CA GLY A 32 21.16 19.81 8.61
C GLY A 32 21.86 18.83 9.56
N HIS A 33 21.15 18.32 10.56
CA HIS A 33 21.62 17.28 11.48
C HIS A 33 20.40 16.63 12.17
N ALA A 34 20.38 15.30 12.28
CA ALA A 34 19.39 14.56 13.06
C ALA A 34 20.02 13.25 13.56
N ASP A 35 19.90 12.98 14.86
CA ASP A 35 20.39 11.72 15.45
C ASP A 35 19.60 10.50 14.91
N THR A 36 18.35 10.72 14.50
CA THR A 36 17.52 9.74 13.77
C THR A 36 16.58 10.50 12.84
N PHE A 37 16.52 10.09 11.57
CA PHE A 37 15.63 10.68 10.57
C PHE A 37 14.65 9.62 10.05
N SER A 38 13.37 9.76 10.44
CA SER A 38 12.28 8.86 10.05
C SER A 38 11.16 9.67 9.38
N PRO A 39 11.24 9.95 8.08
CA PRO A 39 10.22 10.73 7.40
C PRO A 39 8.92 9.94 7.29
N THR A 40 7.79 10.56 7.66
CA THR A 40 6.45 10.02 7.37
C THR A 40 5.98 10.57 6.02
N VAL A 41 5.84 9.70 5.02
CA VAL A 41 5.32 10.09 3.70
C VAL A 41 3.79 10.01 3.70
N ASN A 42 3.13 11.17 3.73
CA ASN A 42 1.67 11.27 3.59
C ASN A 42 1.31 11.48 2.12
N LEU A 43 0.88 10.41 1.44
CA LEU A 43 0.43 10.49 0.05
C LEU A 43 -0.99 11.07 -0.02
N ILE A 44 -1.18 12.20 -0.71
CA ILE A 44 -2.49 12.82 -0.92
C ILE A 44 -3.05 12.41 -2.28
N ILE A 45 -4.21 11.74 -2.27
CA ILE A 45 -4.95 11.35 -3.46
C ILE A 45 -5.98 12.45 -3.77
N THR A 46 -6.08 12.84 -5.04
CA THR A 46 -7.16 13.71 -5.52
C THR A 46 -8.22 12.84 -6.19
N GLY A 47 -9.42 12.80 -5.60
CA GLY A 47 -10.56 12.09 -6.17
C GLY A 47 -11.11 12.78 -7.41
N SER A 48 -11.98 12.08 -8.15
CA SER A 48 -12.60 12.59 -9.39
C SER A 48 -13.43 13.86 -9.21
N ASN A 49 -13.91 14.14 -8.00
CA ASN A 49 -14.61 15.36 -7.62
C ASN A 49 -13.67 16.49 -7.14
N GLY A 50 -12.35 16.30 -7.24
CA GLY A 50 -11.34 17.24 -6.75
C GLY A 50 -11.07 17.18 -5.24
N GLN A 51 -11.78 16.32 -4.48
CA GLN A 51 -11.50 16.17 -3.05
C GLN A 51 -10.13 15.53 -2.82
N ARG A 52 -9.37 16.09 -1.89
CA ARG A 52 -8.06 15.59 -1.49
C ARG A 52 -8.17 14.82 -0.19
N SER A 53 -7.64 13.61 -0.17
CA SER A 53 -7.65 12.73 0.99
C SER A 53 -6.31 12.01 1.12
N PRO A 54 -5.84 11.69 2.33
CA PRO A 54 -4.68 10.85 2.49
C PRO A 54 -4.96 9.44 1.94
N ALA A 55 -3.95 8.84 1.31
CA ALA A 55 -3.94 7.42 0.98
C ALA A 55 -3.93 6.60 2.27
N SER A 56 -4.60 5.45 2.23
CA SER A 56 -4.48 4.48 3.31
C SER A 56 -3.14 3.76 3.20
N ALA A 57 -2.41 3.65 4.31
CA ALA A 57 -1.15 2.92 4.37
C ALA A 57 -1.30 1.52 4.98
N ASP A 58 -2.50 1.15 5.44
CA ASP A 58 -2.71 -0.12 6.15
C ASP A 58 -2.96 -1.30 5.20
N TYR A 59 -3.52 -1.01 4.02
CA TYR A 59 -3.93 -2.01 3.06
C TYR A 59 -3.53 -1.60 1.64
N TYR A 60 -3.42 -2.59 0.75
CA TYR A 60 -3.25 -2.34 -0.68
C TYR A 60 -4.07 -3.31 -1.54
N ASN A 61 -4.46 -2.87 -2.73
CA ASN A 61 -5.07 -3.74 -3.74
C ASN A 61 -4.00 -4.45 -4.57
N LEU A 62 -4.15 -5.75 -4.76
CA LEU A 62 -3.40 -6.50 -5.76
C LEU A 62 -4.34 -6.93 -6.88
N PHE A 63 -4.07 -6.43 -8.09
CA PHE A 63 -4.71 -6.88 -9.32
C PHE A 63 -3.68 -7.65 -10.14
N VAL A 64 -3.91 -8.95 -10.30
CA VAL A 64 -3.18 -9.77 -11.27
C VAL A 64 -4.09 -9.93 -12.47
N GLY A 65 -3.57 -9.73 -13.69
CA GLY A 65 -4.38 -9.82 -14.90
C GLY A 65 -3.65 -10.44 -16.08
N PHE A 66 -4.40 -11.11 -16.95
CA PHE A 66 -3.96 -11.49 -18.28
C PHE A 66 -4.03 -10.26 -19.17
N ASP A 67 -2.87 -9.71 -19.54
CA ASP A 67 -2.73 -8.47 -20.32
C ASP A 67 -3.53 -7.28 -19.73
N PRO A 68 -3.25 -6.86 -18.47
CA PRO A 68 -4.05 -5.85 -17.78
C PRO A 68 -3.77 -4.42 -18.28
N PHE A 69 -2.90 -4.26 -19.27
CA PHE A 69 -2.42 -2.95 -19.70
C PHE A 69 -3.02 -2.45 -21.02
N VAL A 70 -3.86 -3.25 -21.68
CA VAL A 70 -4.60 -2.88 -22.90
C VAL A 70 -5.47 -1.63 -22.69
N SER A 71 -5.96 -1.39 -21.47
CA SER A 71 -6.80 -0.25 -21.13
C SER A 71 -6.60 0.23 -19.69
N ASP A 72 -7.19 1.36 -19.32
CA ASP A 72 -7.19 1.92 -17.96
C ASP A 72 -8.12 1.18 -16.97
N HIS A 73 -8.58 -0.01 -17.34
CA HIS A 73 -9.42 -0.85 -16.51
C HIS A 73 -9.13 -2.34 -16.73
N LEU A 74 -9.56 -3.14 -15.76
CA LEU A 74 -9.49 -4.60 -15.80
C LEU A 74 -10.86 -5.17 -15.45
N LEU A 75 -11.35 -6.11 -16.27
CA LEU A 75 -12.52 -6.93 -15.96
C LEU A 75 -12.06 -8.19 -15.22
N ILE A 76 -12.54 -8.37 -13.99
CA ILE A 76 -12.24 -9.53 -13.16
C ILE A 76 -13.50 -10.40 -13.02
N PRO A 77 -13.41 -11.72 -13.26
CA PRO A 77 -14.52 -12.66 -13.04
C PRO A 77 -15.04 -12.58 -11.60
N ARG A 78 -16.37 -12.66 -11.43
CA ARG A 78 -17.03 -12.47 -10.12
C ARG A 78 -16.52 -13.43 -9.04
N ASP A 79 -16.20 -14.66 -9.41
CA ASP A 79 -15.67 -15.70 -8.52
C ASP A 79 -14.21 -15.44 -8.08
N ARG A 80 -13.56 -14.40 -8.61
CA ARG A 80 -12.15 -14.03 -8.37
C ARG A 80 -11.96 -12.58 -7.88
N VAL A 81 -13.05 -11.91 -7.52
CA VAL A 81 -13.03 -10.57 -6.94
C VAL A 81 -13.15 -10.69 -5.42
N LEU A 82 -12.06 -10.44 -4.70
CA LEU A 82 -12.02 -10.44 -3.24
C LEU A 82 -12.52 -11.78 -2.63
N THR A 83 -12.33 -12.88 -3.33
CA THR A 83 -12.78 -14.22 -2.93
C THR A 83 -11.66 -15.09 -2.37
N GLU A 84 -10.46 -14.93 -2.93
CA GLU A 84 -9.27 -15.75 -2.75
C GLU A 84 -8.04 -14.90 -2.42
N TYR A 85 -7.02 -15.50 -1.82
CA TYR A 85 -5.78 -14.83 -1.37
C TYR A 85 -6.02 -13.62 -0.46
N ILE A 86 -7.16 -13.61 0.24
CA ILE A 86 -7.66 -12.56 1.12
C ILE A 86 -8.01 -13.17 2.49
N THR A 87 -7.82 -12.41 3.57
CA THR A 87 -8.25 -12.86 4.90
C THR A 87 -9.77 -12.77 5.04
N LEU A 88 -10.35 -13.55 5.97
CA LEU A 88 -11.79 -13.51 6.22
C LEU A 88 -12.27 -12.11 6.64
N GLU A 89 -11.49 -11.42 7.47
CA GLU A 89 -11.77 -10.06 7.92
C GLU A 89 -11.88 -9.08 6.75
N LEU A 90 -10.88 -9.05 5.85
CA LEU A 90 -10.86 -8.16 4.70
C LEU A 90 -11.96 -8.53 3.70
N LYS A 91 -12.23 -9.83 3.54
CA LYS A 91 -13.33 -10.32 2.70
C LYS A 91 -14.68 -9.82 3.22
N SER A 92 -14.95 -9.95 4.51
CA SER A 92 -16.19 -9.45 5.12
C SER A 92 -16.36 -7.94 4.97
N ARG A 93 -15.26 -7.18 4.99
CA ARG A 93 -15.27 -5.72 4.87
C ARG A 93 -15.44 -5.23 3.43
N PHE A 94 -14.76 -5.84 2.46
CA PHE A 94 -14.62 -5.28 1.12
C PHE A 94 -15.39 -6.02 0.03
N ALA A 95 -15.69 -7.32 0.20
CA ALA A 95 -16.22 -8.15 -0.89
C ALA A 95 -17.66 -7.82 -1.30
N THR A 96 -18.42 -7.09 -0.48
CA THR A 96 -19.78 -6.63 -0.82
C THR A 96 -19.77 -5.59 -1.94
N LEU A 97 -18.66 -4.83 -2.06
CA LEU A 97 -18.52 -3.70 -2.99
C LEU A 97 -19.70 -2.73 -2.91
N ASP A 98 -20.20 -2.46 -1.71
CA ASP A 98 -21.12 -1.34 -1.48
C ASP A 98 -20.37 0.00 -1.58
N ASP A 99 -21.11 1.11 -1.52
CA ASP A 99 -20.54 2.45 -1.72
C ASP A 99 -19.47 2.80 -0.67
N VAL A 100 -19.61 2.28 0.55
CA VAL A 100 -18.64 2.48 1.64
C VAL A 100 -17.35 1.72 1.34
N ALA A 101 -17.47 0.43 1.01
CA ALA A 101 -16.34 -0.41 0.63
C ALA A 101 -15.61 0.16 -0.60
N ILE A 102 -16.35 0.59 -1.63
CA ILE A 102 -15.78 1.22 -2.84
C ILE A 102 -15.04 2.52 -2.48
N ALA A 103 -15.62 3.38 -1.65
CA ALA A 103 -14.99 4.63 -1.24
C ALA A 103 -13.69 4.41 -0.45
N GLU A 104 -13.59 3.31 0.31
CA GLU A 104 -12.35 2.91 0.98
C GLU A 104 -11.33 2.32 0.00
N ILE A 105 -11.75 1.40 -0.87
CA ILE A 105 -10.88 0.76 -1.88
C ILE A 105 -10.19 1.79 -2.77
N LYS A 106 -10.89 2.85 -3.16
CA LYS A 106 -10.35 3.95 -3.99
C LYS A 106 -9.24 4.75 -3.30
N ARG A 107 -9.11 4.63 -1.98
CA ARG A 107 -8.03 5.25 -1.18
C ARG A 107 -6.84 4.32 -0.95
N LEU A 108 -6.95 3.05 -1.32
CA LEU A 108 -5.88 2.09 -1.14
C LEU A 108 -4.88 2.18 -2.31
N PRO A 109 -3.57 2.18 -2.05
CA PRO A 109 -2.58 2.00 -3.09
C PRO A 109 -2.77 0.64 -3.77
N SER A 110 -2.42 0.55 -5.05
CA SER A 110 -2.66 -0.65 -5.85
C SER A 110 -1.42 -1.06 -6.61
N ILE A 111 -1.21 -2.37 -6.72
CA ILE A 111 -0.36 -2.98 -7.75
C ILE A 111 -1.29 -3.52 -8.83
N ILE A 112 -1.07 -3.10 -10.07
CA ILE A 112 -1.58 -3.81 -11.26
C ILE A 112 -0.39 -4.53 -11.87
N VAL A 113 -0.48 -5.85 -12.04
CA VAL A 113 0.61 -6.68 -12.56
C VAL A 113 0.10 -7.70 -13.56
N GLU A 114 0.84 -7.92 -14.64
CA GLU A 114 0.60 -9.04 -15.54
C GLU A 114 0.78 -10.37 -14.81
N GLU A 115 0.02 -11.39 -15.19
CA GLU A 115 0.31 -12.77 -14.75
C GLU A 115 1.78 -13.13 -15.02
N TYR A 116 2.44 -13.68 -13.99
CA TYR A 116 3.86 -13.99 -14.01
C TYR A 116 4.20 -15.26 -13.22
N SER A 117 5.36 -15.82 -13.53
CA SER A 117 6.02 -16.87 -12.75
C SER A 117 7.40 -16.38 -12.31
N LYS A 118 8.03 -17.05 -11.34
CA LYS A 118 9.39 -16.72 -10.90
C LYS A 118 10.41 -16.73 -12.06
N GLY A 119 10.22 -17.60 -13.05
CA GLY A 119 11.10 -17.70 -14.22
C GLY A 119 10.77 -16.73 -15.36
N SER A 120 9.71 -15.93 -15.26
CA SER A 120 9.24 -15.05 -16.34
C SER A 120 9.12 -13.58 -15.91
N ALA A 121 9.71 -13.19 -14.79
CA ALA A 121 9.56 -11.85 -14.23
C ALA A 121 10.14 -10.73 -15.11
N ASP A 122 11.28 -10.98 -15.76
CA ASP A 122 12.05 -9.96 -16.49
C ASP A 122 11.34 -9.36 -17.72
N GLY A 123 10.29 -10.02 -18.23
CA GLY A 123 9.51 -9.56 -19.37
C GLY A 123 8.10 -9.07 -19.02
N LYS A 124 7.80 -8.94 -17.73
CA LYS A 124 6.44 -8.66 -17.24
C LYS A 124 6.33 -7.26 -16.68
N ASN A 125 5.16 -6.67 -16.86
CA ASN A 125 4.89 -5.31 -16.43
C ASN A 125 4.12 -5.32 -15.10
N ALA A 126 4.50 -4.40 -14.21
CA ALA A 126 3.70 -4.00 -13.07
C ALA A 126 3.74 -2.48 -12.92
N VAL A 127 2.68 -1.92 -12.36
CA VAL A 127 2.58 -0.48 -12.07
C VAL A 127 1.98 -0.25 -10.70
N PHE A 128 2.45 0.82 -10.06
CA PHE A 128 1.76 1.43 -8.94
C PHE A 128 0.57 2.27 -9.45
N ALA A 129 -0.58 2.13 -8.81
CA ALA A 129 -1.83 2.74 -9.23
C ALA A 129 -2.77 3.09 -8.07
N PHE A 130 -3.83 3.83 -8.37
CA PHE A 130 -5.01 3.96 -7.52
C PHE A 130 -6.27 3.63 -8.30
N VAL A 131 -7.26 3.03 -7.62
CA VAL A 131 -8.57 2.74 -8.22
C VAL A 131 -9.37 4.03 -8.33
N THR A 132 -9.88 4.33 -9.52
CA THR A 132 -10.65 5.55 -9.82
C THR A 132 -12.14 5.31 -9.92
N ASP A 133 -12.58 4.09 -10.25
CA ASP A 133 -13.98 3.68 -10.30
C ASP A 133 -14.12 2.15 -10.24
N ILE A 134 -15.28 1.66 -9.77
CA ILE A 134 -15.61 0.23 -9.72
C ILE A 134 -17.02 0.04 -10.24
N ARG A 135 -17.20 -0.86 -11.21
CA ARG A 135 -18.50 -1.17 -11.79
C ARG A 135 -18.80 -2.65 -11.73
N LYS A 136 -19.91 -2.99 -11.07
CA LYS A 136 -20.47 -4.35 -11.05
C LYS A 136 -21.16 -4.63 -12.39
N GLN A 137 -20.82 -5.75 -13.02
CA GLN A 137 -21.46 -6.24 -14.25
C GLN A 137 -22.01 -7.67 -14.04
N GLN A 138 -22.71 -8.20 -15.05
CA GLN A 138 -23.22 -9.57 -15.00
C GLN A 138 -22.09 -10.62 -15.01
N ASN A 139 -21.05 -10.39 -15.80
CA ASN A 139 -19.92 -11.30 -16.02
C ASN A 139 -18.72 -11.05 -15.08
N GLY A 140 -18.77 -10.02 -14.23
CA GLY A 140 -17.64 -9.70 -13.36
C GLY A 140 -17.72 -8.31 -12.75
N VAL A 141 -16.56 -7.80 -12.35
CA VAL A 141 -16.38 -6.44 -11.85
C VAL A 141 -15.30 -5.76 -12.68
N ILE A 142 -15.59 -4.56 -13.16
CA ILE A 142 -14.60 -3.70 -13.83
C ILE A 142 -14.01 -2.76 -12.79
N ALA A 143 -12.69 -2.81 -12.61
CA ALA A 143 -11.93 -1.85 -11.82
C ALA A 143 -11.19 -0.90 -12.76
N TYR A 144 -11.44 0.40 -12.63
CA TYR A 144 -10.74 1.47 -13.35
C TYR A 144 -9.61 2.00 -12.48
N PHE A 145 -8.49 2.36 -13.09
CA PHE A 145 -7.31 2.79 -12.36
C PHE A 145 -6.57 3.94 -13.05
N GLN A 146 -5.94 4.77 -12.22
CA GLN A 146 -4.92 5.72 -12.64
C GLN A 146 -3.54 5.16 -12.31
N ARG A 147 -2.68 5.02 -13.31
CA ARG A 147 -1.31 4.51 -13.19
C ARG A 147 -0.36 5.66 -12.88
N PHE A 148 0.68 5.41 -12.10
CA PHE A 148 1.66 6.42 -11.69
C PHE A 148 3.07 6.10 -12.16
N PHE A 149 3.66 5.00 -11.67
CA PHE A 149 5.03 4.61 -12.02
C PHE A 149 5.16 3.09 -12.13
N PRO A 150 6.08 2.59 -12.97
CA PRO A 150 6.33 1.17 -13.11
C PRO A 150 6.99 0.58 -11.85
N ILE A 151 6.66 -0.67 -11.55
CA ILE A 151 7.33 -1.48 -10.53
C ILE A 151 7.98 -2.66 -11.27
N PRO A 152 9.30 -2.89 -11.12
CA PRO A 152 9.92 -4.10 -11.66
C PRO A 152 9.28 -5.35 -11.06
N VAL A 153 8.84 -6.31 -11.89
CA VAL A 153 8.21 -7.55 -11.38
C VAL A 153 9.22 -8.41 -10.59
N THR A 154 10.51 -8.29 -10.89
CA THR A 154 11.60 -8.87 -10.08
C THR A 154 11.52 -8.43 -8.62
N VAL A 155 11.22 -7.17 -8.34
CA VAL A 155 11.03 -6.66 -6.97
C VAL A 155 9.82 -7.31 -6.30
N LEU A 156 8.73 -7.56 -7.04
CA LEU A 156 7.57 -8.27 -6.50
C LEU A 156 7.90 -9.72 -6.12
N VAL A 157 8.74 -10.39 -6.92
CA VAL A 157 9.23 -11.74 -6.62
C VAL A 157 10.15 -11.74 -5.41
N GLU A 158 11.13 -10.84 -5.36
CA GLU A 158 12.08 -10.72 -4.25
C GLU A 158 11.41 -10.35 -2.92
N LYS A 159 10.29 -9.62 -2.98
CA LYS A 159 9.53 -9.17 -1.81
C LYS A 159 8.25 -9.96 -1.58
N GLU A 160 8.10 -11.16 -2.14
CA GLU A 160 6.85 -11.95 -2.07
C GLU A 160 6.33 -12.18 -0.64
N TYR A 161 7.23 -12.34 0.34
CA TYR A 161 6.86 -12.47 1.74
C TYR A 161 6.38 -11.15 2.35
N ALA A 162 7.09 -10.06 2.07
CA ALA A 162 6.73 -8.72 2.56
C ALA A 162 5.44 -8.20 1.89
N LEU A 163 5.10 -8.70 0.70
CA LEU A 163 3.87 -8.42 -0.04
C LEU A 163 2.75 -9.45 0.24
N GLY A 164 3.02 -10.51 1.00
CA GLY A 164 2.01 -11.53 1.28
C GLY A 164 1.50 -12.26 0.02
N THR A 165 2.36 -12.37 -1.01
CA THR A 165 2.10 -13.05 -2.29
C THR A 165 2.80 -14.41 -2.41
N ALA A 166 3.48 -14.86 -1.35
CA ALA A 166 4.16 -16.16 -1.25
C ALA A 166 3.17 -17.35 -1.16
N ASN A 167 2.28 -17.49 -2.13
CA ASN A 167 1.26 -18.55 -2.23
C ASN A 167 1.53 -19.53 -3.39
N GLY A 168 2.55 -19.27 -4.22
CA GLY A 168 2.96 -20.14 -5.34
C GLY A 168 2.01 -20.15 -6.54
N PHE A 169 0.72 -19.85 -6.36
CA PHE A 169 -0.28 -19.84 -7.45
C PHE A 169 -0.95 -18.48 -7.69
N GLU A 170 -0.80 -17.53 -6.76
CA GLU A 170 -1.47 -16.23 -6.81
C GLU A 170 -1.11 -15.43 -8.08
N SER A 171 0.15 -15.50 -8.52
CA SER A 171 0.63 -14.75 -9.69
C SER A 171 0.20 -15.32 -11.06
N PHE A 172 -0.43 -16.49 -11.10
CA PHE A 172 -0.68 -17.25 -12.35
C PHE A 172 -2.05 -17.02 -12.98
N ARG A 173 -2.94 -16.28 -12.32
CA ARG A 173 -4.29 -16.09 -12.86
C ARG A 173 -4.91 -14.76 -12.45
N THR A 174 -5.76 -14.28 -13.35
CA THR A 174 -6.47 -13.03 -13.19
C THR A 174 -7.37 -13.08 -11.96
N HIS A 175 -7.12 -12.18 -11.01
CA HIS A 175 -7.88 -12.03 -9.77
C HIS A 175 -7.63 -10.66 -9.14
N TRP A 176 -8.46 -10.31 -8.16
CA TRP A 176 -8.27 -9.14 -7.32
C TRP A 176 -8.38 -9.52 -5.85
N THR A 177 -7.38 -9.14 -5.06
CA THR A 177 -7.36 -9.28 -3.60
C THR A 177 -6.92 -7.99 -2.91
N ILE A 178 -7.14 -7.91 -1.60
CA ILE A 178 -6.65 -6.83 -0.72
C ILE A 178 -5.80 -7.48 0.37
N LYS A 179 -4.65 -6.88 0.66
CA LYS A 179 -3.71 -7.35 1.68
C LYS A 179 -3.57 -6.31 2.80
N ASN A 180 -3.37 -6.79 4.02
CA ASN A 180 -3.07 -5.97 5.22
C ASN A 180 -1.57 -5.70 5.32
N ILE A 181 -1.07 -4.88 4.39
CA ILE A 181 0.34 -4.60 4.19
C ILE A 181 0.50 -3.14 3.76
N ASN A 182 1.46 -2.44 4.37
CA ASN A 182 1.87 -1.12 3.96
C ASN A 182 2.73 -1.18 2.69
N LEU A 183 2.06 -1.12 1.53
CA LEU A 183 2.72 -1.20 0.23
C LEU A 183 3.77 -0.10 0.03
N LEU A 184 3.50 1.13 0.47
CA LEU A 184 4.45 2.24 0.31
C LEU A 184 5.77 1.96 1.04
N GLN A 185 5.69 1.44 2.26
CA GLN A 185 6.86 1.04 3.03
C GLN A 185 7.64 -0.08 2.32
N VAL A 186 6.94 -1.13 1.83
CA VAL A 186 7.59 -2.25 1.13
C VAL A 186 8.33 -1.77 -0.12
N LEU A 187 7.72 -0.88 -0.91
CA LEU A 187 8.36 -0.31 -2.11
C LEU A 187 9.54 0.60 -1.75
N GLN A 188 9.43 1.39 -0.69
CA GLN A 188 10.51 2.24 -0.19
C GLN A 188 11.71 1.41 0.27
N ASP A 189 11.48 0.36 1.05
CA ASP A 189 12.52 -0.56 1.54
C ASP A 189 13.16 -1.36 0.40
N ALA A 190 12.45 -1.54 -0.71
CA ALA A 190 12.97 -2.12 -1.95
C ALA A 190 13.76 -1.11 -2.81
N GLY A 191 13.87 0.16 -2.40
CA GLY A 191 14.58 1.20 -3.13
C GLY A 191 13.85 1.72 -4.37
N ILE A 192 12.54 1.49 -4.47
CA ILE A 192 11.74 2.02 -5.59
C ILE A 192 11.65 3.54 -5.46
N LYS A 193 12.10 4.24 -6.50
CA LYS A 193 11.96 5.70 -6.60
C LYS A 193 10.51 6.06 -6.91
N MET A 194 9.77 6.45 -5.88
CA MET A 194 8.36 6.88 -5.99
C MET A 194 8.21 8.35 -6.40
N TRP A 195 9.27 9.14 -6.23
CA TRP A 195 9.30 10.57 -6.46
C TRP A 195 10.51 10.93 -7.32
N GLY A 196 10.28 11.72 -8.37
CA GLY A 196 11.29 12.32 -9.23
C GLY A 196 11.25 13.83 -9.12
#